data_AF-A0A2T6CJX0-F1
#
_entry.id   AF-A0A2T6CJX0-F1
#
_cell.length_a   1.000
_cell.length_b   1.000
_cell.length_c   1.000
_cell.angle_alpha   90.00
_cell.angle_beta   90.00
_cell.angle_gamma   90.00
#
_symmetry.space_group_name_H-M   'P 1'
#
loop_
_entity.id
_entity.type
_entity.pdbx_description
1 polymer ?
#
loop_
_entity_poly.entity_id
_entity_poly.type
_entity_poly.pdbx_seq_one_letter_code
_entity_poly.pdbx_strand_id
1 'polypeptide(L)'
;MIGRRFMFPSRFHDRPHISTRHYGRLVSDWLTSIGLEPRGYDTHLLRRTKAAEIYRKTGNLRAVQLLLGNTKVNSTVRYLGVELEDALTIAEGIDI
;
A
#
# COMPACT_ATOMS: atom_id res chain seq x y z
N MET A 1 27.16 -18.62 -11.50
CA MET A 1 25.84 -18.63 -10.85
C MET A 1 24.82 -18.04 -11.81
N ILE A 2 23.92 -18.85 -12.36
CA ILE A 2 22.76 -18.31 -13.09
C ILE A 2 21.84 -17.71 -12.04
N GLY A 3 21.87 -16.39 -11.89
CA GLY A 3 20.98 -15.68 -10.97
C GLY A 3 19.53 -16.03 -11.32
N ARG A 4 18.69 -16.31 -10.32
CA ARG A 4 17.27 -16.52 -10.55
C ARG A 4 16.71 -15.28 -11.25
N ARG A 5 16.14 -15.43 -12.45
CA ARG A 5 15.59 -14.34 -13.27
C ARG A 5 14.50 -13.53 -12.54
N PHE A 6 13.90 -14.11 -11.50
CA PHE A 6 12.85 -13.50 -10.70
C PHE A 6 13.16 -13.64 -9.20
N MET A 7 12.90 -12.57 -8.45
CA MET A 7 13.06 -12.54 -6.98
C MET A 7 12.12 -13.53 -6.28
N PHE A 8 10.89 -13.67 -6.78
CA PHE A 8 9.87 -14.59 -6.25
C PHE A 8 9.48 -15.63 -7.31
N PRO A 9 10.06 -16.85 -7.26
CA PRO A 9 9.76 -17.91 -8.23
C PRO A 9 8.36 -18.49 -8.01
N SER A 10 7.79 -19.08 -9.06
CA SER A 10 6.54 -19.85 -8.94
C SER A 10 6.78 -21.18 -8.22
N ARG A 11 5.70 -21.74 -7.66
CA ARG A 11 5.65 -23.15 -7.20
C ARG A 11 5.37 -24.12 -8.36
N PHE A 12 4.86 -23.61 -9.48
CA PHE A 12 4.59 -24.39 -10.69
C PHE A 12 5.76 -24.30 -11.66
N HIS A 13 6.24 -25.46 -12.13
CA HIS A 13 7.43 -25.57 -12.99
C HIS A 13 7.25 -24.89 -14.36
N ASP A 14 6.02 -24.74 -14.85
CA ASP A 14 5.67 -24.07 -16.11
C ASP A 14 5.60 -22.53 -15.99
N ARG A 15 5.72 -21.98 -14.77
CA ARG A 15 5.60 -20.54 -14.52
C ARG A 15 6.91 -19.99 -13.94
N PRO A 16 7.45 -18.90 -14.50
CA PRO A 16 8.75 -18.41 -14.07
C PRO A 16 8.72 -17.60 -12.74
N HIS A 17 7.57 -17.01 -12.38
CA HIS A 17 7.42 -16.18 -11.18
C HIS A 17 6.04 -16.36 -10.54
N ILE A 18 5.90 -15.89 -9.29
CA ILE A 18 4.63 -15.88 -8.58
C ILE A 18 3.53 -15.17 -9.38
N SER A 19 2.31 -15.72 -9.36
CA SER A 19 1.14 -15.09 -9.96
C SER A 19 0.45 -14.15 -8.98
N THR A 20 -0.30 -13.16 -9.49
CA THR A 20 -1.10 -12.26 -8.65
C THR A 20 -2.08 -13.02 -7.74
N ARG A 21 -2.66 -14.12 -8.23
CA ARG A 21 -3.54 -14.99 -7.44
C ARG A 21 -2.80 -15.68 -6.30
N HIS A 22 -1.58 -16.17 -6.55
CA HIS A 22 -0.78 -16.77 -5.48
C HIS A 22 -0.36 -15.72 -4.45
N TYR A 23 0.03 -14.52 -4.88
CA TYR A 23 0.31 -13.42 -3.96
C TYR A 23 -0.91 -13.07 -3.09
N GLY A 24 -2.11 -12.98 -3.68
CA GLY A 24 -3.34 -12.76 -2.93
C GLY A 24 -3.64 -13.86 -1.90
N ARG A 25 -3.38 -15.14 -2.24
CA ARG A 25 -3.52 -16.25 -1.29
C ARG A 25 -2.55 -16.15 -0.13
N LEU A 26 -1.28 -15.82 -0.38
CA LEU A 26 -0.29 -15.63 0.70
C LEU A 26 -0.74 -14.54 1.68
N VAL A 27 -1.26 -13.42 1.16
CA VAL A 27 -1.81 -12.35 2.01
C VAL A 27 -3.02 -12.84 2.79
N SER A 28 -3.95 -13.55 2.16
CA SER A 28 -5.11 -14.16 2.82
C SER A 28 -4.69 -15.11 3.96
N ASP A 29 -3.68 -15.95 3.73
CA ASP A 29 -3.16 -16.90 4.72
C ASP A 29 -2.54 -16.16 5.92
N TRP A 30 -1.77 -15.09 5.68
CA TRP A 30 -1.20 -14.26 6.74
C TRP A 30 -2.29 -13.56 7.57
N LEU A 31 -3.32 -13.01 6.93
CA LEU A 31 -4.44 -12.37 7.62
C LEU A 31 -5.20 -13.37 8.49
N THR A 32 -5.45 -14.57 7.95
CA THR A 32 -6.08 -15.66 8.70
C THR A 32 -5.24 -16.05 9.91
N SER A 33 -3.89 -16.11 9.77
CA SER A 33 -2.99 -16.49 10.87
C SER A 33 -2.98 -15.50 12.04
N ILE A 34 -3.41 -14.26 11.81
CA ILE A 34 -3.57 -13.23 12.86
C ILE A 34 -5.03 -13.04 13.28
N GLY A 35 -5.94 -13.92 12.85
CA GLY A 35 -7.36 -13.91 13.25
C GLY A 35 -8.24 -12.91 12.49
N LEU A 36 -7.81 -12.40 11.34
CA LEU A 36 -8.61 -11.50 10.49
C LEU A 36 -9.34 -12.26 9.38
N GLU A 37 -10.59 -11.87 9.10
CA GLU A 37 -11.40 -12.40 8.00
C GLU A 37 -10.88 -11.88 6.64
N PRO A 38 -10.36 -12.73 5.74
CA PRO A 38 -9.67 -12.25 4.53
C PRO A 38 -10.57 -11.58 3.48
N ARG A 39 -11.90 -11.79 3.52
CA ARG A 39 -12.83 -11.28 2.50
C ARG A 39 -12.80 -9.76 2.31
N GLY A 40 -12.35 -9.02 3.32
CA GLY A 40 -12.23 -7.55 3.27
C GLY A 40 -10.81 -7.04 2.97
N TYR A 41 -9.82 -7.92 2.84
CA TYR A 41 -8.41 -7.54 2.79
C TYR A 41 -7.73 -8.12 1.56
N ASP A 42 -7.22 -7.22 0.72
CA ASP A 42 -6.46 -7.60 -0.47
C ASP A 42 -5.07 -6.94 -0.48
N THR A 43 -4.29 -7.29 -1.49
CA THR A 43 -2.94 -6.75 -1.70
C THR A 43 -2.96 -5.23 -1.94
N HIS A 44 -4.07 -4.68 -2.44
CA HIS A 44 -4.25 -3.26 -2.67
C HIS A 44 -4.58 -2.50 -1.37
N LEU A 45 -5.32 -3.12 -0.45
CA LEU A 45 -5.60 -2.59 0.88
C LEU A 45 -4.29 -2.40 1.65
N LEU A 46 -3.37 -3.37 1.59
CA LEU A 46 -2.04 -3.22 2.21
C LEU A 46 -1.29 -2.00 1.66
N ARG A 47 -1.33 -1.78 0.34
CA ARG A 47 -0.74 -0.59 -0.30
C ARG A 47 -1.41 0.69 0.21
N ARG A 48 -2.75 0.69 0.33
CA ARG A 48 -3.54 1.85 0.79
C ARG A 48 -3.25 2.19 2.25
N THR A 49 -3.30 1.20 3.13
CA THR A 49 -3.04 1.39 4.57
C THR A 49 -1.62 1.86 4.83
N LYS A 50 -0.61 1.31 4.13
CA LYS A 50 0.78 1.79 4.28
C LYS A 50 0.92 3.26 3.88
N ALA A 51 0.31 3.67 2.77
CA ALA A 51 0.35 5.05 2.31
C ALA A 51 -0.37 6.00 3.27
N ALA A 52 -1.55 5.60 3.77
CA ALA A 52 -2.31 6.36 4.76
C ALA A 52 -1.55 6.53 6.07
N GLU A 53 -0.88 5.48 6.55
CA GLU A 53 -0.08 5.54 7.77
C GLU A 53 1.13 6.48 7.62
N ILE A 54 1.80 6.47 6.47
CA ILE A 54 2.90 7.41 6.19
C ILE A 54 2.38 8.84 6.17
N TYR A 55 1.25 9.09 5.51
CA TYR A 55 0.66 10.42 5.49
C TYR A 55 0.30 10.89 6.90
N ARG A 56 -0.44 10.08 7.68
CA ARG A 56 -0.84 10.43 9.05
C ARG A 56 0.36 10.79 9.95
N LYS A 57 1.49 10.10 9.78
CA LYS A 57 2.70 10.37 10.58
C LYS A 57 3.52 11.57 10.13
N THR A 58 3.40 11.99 8.87
CA THR A 58 4.35 12.95 8.28
C THR A 58 3.70 14.20 7.72
N GLY A 59 2.39 14.19 7.46
CA GLY A 59 1.69 15.22 6.69
C GLY A 59 2.17 15.37 5.24
N ASN A 60 3.15 14.58 4.79
CA ASN A 60 3.85 14.83 3.52
C ASN A 60 3.20 14.11 2.35
N LEU A 61 2.19 14.77 1.76
CA LEU A 61 1.45 14.24 0.61
C LEU A 61 2.34 13.99 -0.62
N ARG A 62 3.37 14.82 -0.83
CA ARG A 62 4.29 14.68 -1.97
C ARG A 62 5.17 13.45 -1.84
N ALA A 63 5.66 13.15 -0.64
CA ALA A 63 6.40 11.92 -0.36
C ALA A 63 5.54 10.69 -0.63
N VAL A 64 4.28 10.69 -0.16
CA VAL A 64 3.35 9.58 -0.41
C VAL A 64 3.03 9.41 -1.90
N GLN A 65 2.88 10.52 -2.64
CA GLN A 65 2.70 10.47 -4.09
C GLN A 65 3.87 9.78 -4.80
N LEU A 66 5.12 10.14 -4.44
CA LEU A 66 6.32 9.54 -5.02
C LEU A 66 6.41 8.05 -4.71
N LEU A 67 6.13 7.65 -3.46
CA LEU A 67 6.12 6.25 -3.03
C LEU A 67 5.04 5.43 -3.74
N LEU A 68 3.89 6.02 -4.05
CA LEU A 68 2.84 5.38 -4.82
C LEU A 68 3.11 5.39 -6.33
N GLY A 69 4.08 6.16 -6.83
CA GLY A 69 4.32 6.31 -8.27
C GLY A 69 3.19 7.03 -9.01
N ASN A 70 2.41 7.87 -8.32
CA ASN A 70 1.31 8.60 -8.93
C ASN A 70 1.83 9.84 -9.68
N THR A 71 1.44 10.00 -10.94
CA THR A 71 1.81 11.19 -11.72
C THR A 71 1.12 12.46 -11.22
N LYS A 72 -0.13 12.35 -10.77
CA LYS A 72 -0.95 13.47 -10.29
C LYS A 72 -1.15 13.42 -8.78
N VAL A 73 -0.94 14.55 -8.10
CA VAL A 73 -1.20 14.69 -6.65
C VAL A 73 -2.67 14.37 -6.32
N ASN A 74 -3.61 14.79 -7.17
CA ASN A 74 -5.04 14.55 -7.00
C ASN A 74 -5.39 13.06 -6.89
N SER A 75 -4.63 12.18 -7.55
CA SER A 75 -4.80 10.74 -7.41
C SER A 75 -4.47 10.29 -6.00
N THR A 76 -3.43 10.85 -5.39
CA THR A 76 -3.01 10.55 -4.00
C THR A 76 -4.00 11.12 -2.98
N VAL A 77 -4.52 12.34 -3.17
CA VAL A 77 -5.55 12.93 -2.29
C VAL A 77 -6.78 12.01 -2.23
N ARG A 78 -7.33 11.64 -3.40
CA ARG A 78 -8.46 10.71 -3.49
C ARG A 78 -8.16 9.33 -2.92
N TYR A 79 -6.93 8.85 -3.12
CA TYR A 79 -6.49 7.54 -2.63
C TYR A 79 -6.47 7.46 -1.10
N LEU A 80 -6.03 8.54 -0.46
CA LEU A 80 -5.93 8.64 0.99
C LEU A 80 -7.23 9.09 1.66
N GLY A 81 -8.14 9.75 0.93
CA GLY A 81 -9.36 10.32 1.52
C GLY A 81 -9.06 11.53 2.41
N VAL A 82 -8.02 12.29 2.08
CA VAL A 82 -7.60 13.51 2.80
C VAL A 82 -8.60 14.62 2.45
N GLU A 83 -9.30 15.15 3.45
CA GLU A 83 -10.31 16.21 3.34
C GLU A 83 -9.84 17.52 4.00
N LEU A 84 -10.72 18.54 4.00
CA LEU A 84 -10.48 19.88 4.55
C LEU A 84 -10.07 19.88 6.04
N GLU A 85 -10.50 18.87 6.81
CA GLU A 85 -10.20 18.73 8.26
C GLU A 85 -8.69 18.65 8.55
N ASP A 86 -7.90 18.06 7.64
CA ASP A 86 -6.44 17.98 7.78
C ASP A 86 -5.80 19.37 7.63
N ALA A 87 -6.36 20.25 6.80
CA ALA A 87 -5.85 21.61 6.61
C ALA A 87 -6.09 22.49 7.84
N LEU A 88 -7.26 22.35 8.48
CA LEU A 88 -7.59 23.06 9.72
C LEU A 88 -6.68 22.60 10.87
N THR A 89 -6.51 21.29 11.03
CA THR A 89 -5.61 20.72 12.06
C THR A 89 -4.17 21.23 11.90
N ILE A 90 -3.67 21.30 10.66
CA ILE A 90 -2.33 21.85 10.38
C ILE A 90 -2.26 23.33 10.71
N ALA A 91 -3.29 24.11 10.37
CA ALA A 91 -3.33 25.55 10.62
C ALA A 91 -3.39 25.88 12.12
N GLU A 92 -4.21 25.16 12.89
CA GLU A 92 -4.33 25.34 14.35
C GLU A 92 -3.03 24.99 15.10
N GLY A 93 -2.22 24.09 14.54
CA GLY A 93 -0.92 23.71 15.12
C GLY A 93 0.22 24.69 14.84
N ILE A 94 -0.01 25.73 14.03
CA ILE A 94 1.00 26.75 13.70
C ILE A 94 0.60 28.05 14.40
N ASP A 95 1.24 28.32 15.54
CA ASP A 95 1.21 29.64 16.18
C ASP A 95 2.35 30.49 15.60
N ILE A 96 2.02 31.70 15.14
CA ILE A 96 3.00 32.66 14.56
C ILE A 96 3.25 33.77 15.57
#